data_AF-A0A061S915-F1
#
_entry.id   AF-A0A061S915-F1
#
_cell.length_a   1.000
_cell.length_b   1.000
_cell.length_c   1.000
_cell.angle_alpha   90.00
_cell.angle_beta   90.00
_cell.angle_gamma   90.00
#
_symmetry.space_group_name_H-M   'P 1'
#
loop_
_entity.id
_entity.type
_entity.pdbx_description
1 polymer ?
#
loop_
_entity_poly.entity_id
_entity_poly.type
_entity_poly.pdbx_seq_one_letter_code
_entity_poly.pdbx_strand_id
1 'polypeptide(L)'
;MASRQGLSTELPSLRGLYLQDIDGSRNNPVTKTRAYPEAVLSTLPRLRNLDGERNPRTTGYKSAAAAAIAAAEAAELEVTIDDLELPPPQPWLSGWSFWDGERGADAILEAVSSRLKGVELKIEHCRLLMSSVRKEQTKCRSKSGTASWAVTSHSG
;
A
#
# COMPACT_ATOMS: atom_id res chain seq x y z
N MET A 1 42.49 -1.47 -8.35
CA MET A 1 41.77 -0.19 -8.14
C MET A 1 40.71 -0.08 -9.22
N ALA A 2 39.47 -0.49 -8.95
CA ALA A 2 38.40 -0.45 -9.94
C ALA A 2 37.83 0.96 -10.05
N SER A 3 37.80 1.50 -11.27
CA SER A 3 37.34 2.86 -11.58
C SER A 3 35.93 3.13 -11.06
N ARG A 4 35.83 4.05 -10.10
CA ARG A 4 34.59 4.56 -9.49
C ARG A 4 33.62 5.29 -10.45
N GLN A 5 33.92 5.33 -11.76
CA GLN A 5 33.27 6.24 -12.72
C GLN A 5 32.37 5.54 -13.77
N GLY A 6 32.26 4.21 -13.78
CA GLY A 6 31.60 3.49 -14.89
C GLY A 6 30.08 3.31 -14.81
N LEU A 7 29.52 3.18 -13.61
CA LEU A 7 28.11 2.76 -13.46
C LEU A 7 27.09 3.81 -13.91
N SER A 8 27.44 5.10 -13.81
CA SER A 8 26.54 6.18 -14.24
C SER A 8 26.45 6.31 -15.77
N THR A 9 27.50 5.89 -16.49
CA THR A 9 27.53 5.85 -17.97
C THR A 9 26.96 4.54 -18.53
N GLU A 10 27.15 3.42 -17.84
CA GLU A 10 26.64 2.11 -18.28
C GLU A 10 25.14 1.94 -18.03
N LEU A 11 24.59 2.60 -17.00
CA LEU A 11 23.18 2.50 -16.62
C LEU A 11 22.47 3.87 -16.61
N PRO A 12 22.41 4.58 -17.76
CA PRO A 12 21.92 5.96 -17.82
C PRO A 12 20.43 6.10 -17.50
N SER A 13 19.66 5.02 -17.69
CA SER A 13 18.22 4.95 -17.48
C SER A 13 17.82 4.36 -16.12
N LEU A 14 18.78 3.95 -15.29
CA LEU A 14 18.46 3.42 -13.97
C LEU A 14 17.85 4.52 -13.10
N ARG A 15 16.67 4.25 -12.55
CA ARG A 15 15.92 5.18 -11.69
C ARG A 15 15.59 4.58 -10.32
N GLY A 16 15.53 3.25 -10.20
CA GLY A 16 15.30 2.55 -8.95
C GLY A 16 16.30 1.43 -8.77
N LEU A 17 16.79 1.26 -7.54
CA LEU A 17 17.65 0.14 -7.14
C LEU A 17 17.12 -0.43 -5.82
N TYR A 18 17.00 -1.75 -5.76
CA TYR A 18 16.54 -2.48 -4.59
C TYR A 18 17.56 -3.59 -4.27
N LEU A 19 18.28 -3.42 -3.18
CA LEU A 19 19.15 -4.41 -2.55
C LEU A 19 18.54 -4.94 -1.24
N GLN A 20 17.45 -4.33 -0.77
CA GLN A 20 16.56 -4.88 0.24
C GLN A 20 15.10 -4.61 -0.10
N ASP A 21 14.24 -5.55 0.25
CA ASP A 21 12.79 -5.34 0.24
C ASP A 21 12.38 -4.39 1.37
N ILE A 22 11.24 -3.73 1.23
CA ILE A 22 10.64 -2.87 2.26
C ILE A 22 10.41 -3.65 3.57
N ASP A 23 10.05 -4.94 3.46
CA ASP A 23 9.82 -5.83 4.59
C ASP A 23 11.13 -6.42 5.16
N GLY A 24 12.28 -6.11 4.56
CA GLY A 24 13.60 -6.56 5.00
C GLY A 24 13.92 -8.04 4.72
N SER A 25 13.04 -8.78 4.02
CA SER A 25 13.20 -10.23 3.82
C SER A 25 14.40 -10.62 2.96
N ARG A 26 14.69 -9.83 1.91
CA ARG A 26 15.80 -10.05 0.98
C ARG A 26 16.91 -9.04 1.19
N ASN A 27 17.50 -9.08 2.37
CA ASN A 27 18.48 -8.07 2.75
C ASN A 27 19.91 -8.41 2.30
N ASN A 28 20.46 -7.64 1.38
CA ASN A 28 21.87 -7.72 1.01
C ASN A 28 22.76 -7.23 2.19
N PRO A 29 23.83 -7.94 2.59
CA PRO A 29 24.71 -7.53 3.69
C PRO A 29 25.24 -6.09 3.60
N VAL A 30 25.39 -5.55 2.38
CA VAL A 30 25.92 -4.21 2.15
C VAL A 30 24.99 -3.10 2.69
N THR A 31 23.68 -3.35 2.80
CA THR A 31 22.70 -2.37 3.28
C THR A 31 22.88 -2.07 4.77
N LYS A 32 23.50 -2.99 5.52
CA LYS A 32 23.79 -2.84 6.96
C LYS A 32 24.92 -1.85 7.24
N THR A 33 25.68 -1.51 6.21
CA THR A 33 26.82 -0.58 6.33
C THR A 33 26.32 0.86 6.40
N ARG A 34 26.75 1.64 7.40
CA ARG A 34 26.29 3.02 7.58
C ARG A 34 26.55 3.94 6.36
N ALA A 35 27.63 3.69 5.62
CA ALA A 35 28.02 4.47 4.46
C ALA A 35 27.30 4.05 3.15
N TYR A 36 26.53 2.96 3.18
CA TYR A 36 25.88 2.39 2.00
C TYR A 36 25.01 3.38 1.23
N PRO A 37 24.01 4.06 1.84
CA PRO A 37 23.11 4.91 1.07
C PRO A 37 23.86 6.09 0.45
N GLU A 38 24.80 6.70 1.17
CA GLU A 38 25.61 7.80 0.65
C GLU A 38 26.57 7.35 -0.46
N ALA A 39 27.17 6.17 -0.34
CA ALA A 39 28.06 5.61 -1.35
C ALA A 39 27.32 5.27 -2.66
N VAL A 40 26.10 4.73 -2.57
CA VAL A 40 25.27 4.44 -3.73
C VAL A 40 24.78 5.72 -4.40
N LEU A 41 24.26 6.68 -3.63
CA LEU A 41 23.73 7.92 -4.17
C LEU A 41 24.81 8.84 -4.76
N SER A 42 26.05 8.77 -4.25
CA SER A 42 27.19 9.48 -4.85
C SER A 42 27.66 8.85 -6.16
N THR A 43 27.56 7.52 -6.29
CA THR A 43 27.93 6.78 -7.51
C THR A 43 26.84 6.88 -8.59
N LEU A 44 25.57 6.89 -8.16
CA LEU A 44 24.39 6.93 -9.04
C LEU A 44 23.53 8.17 -8.73
N PRO A 45 23.98 9.38 -9.12
CA PRO A 45 23.31 10.63 -8.76
C PRO A 45 21.92 10.79 -9.40
N ARG A 46 21.62 10.04 -10.47
CA ARG A 46 20.33 10.04 -11.18
C ARG A 46 19.29 9.08 -10.59
N LEU A 47 19.67 8.31 -9.57
CA LEU A 47 18.79 7.35 -8.92
C LEU A 47 17.69 8.10 -8.16
N ARG A 48 16.43 7.75 -8.43
CA ARG A 48 15.24 8.34 -7.80
C ARG A 48 14.81 7.57 -6.57
N ASN A 49 14.93 6.24 -6.59
CA ASN A 49 14.53 5.36 -5.50
C ASN A 49 15.67 4.42 -5.12
N LEU A 50 15.96 4.32 -3.83
CA LEU A 50 16.88 3.34 -3.25
C LEU A 50 16.13 2.57 -2.16
N ASP A 51 15.99 1.25 -2.32
CA ASP A 51 15.38 0.37 -1.32
C ASP A 51 13.97 0.80 -0.86
N GLY A 52 13.20 1.42 -1.76
CA GLY A 52 11.87 1.95 -1.49
C GLY A 52 11.86 3.38 -0.93
N GLU A 53 13.00 3.92 -0.51
CA GLU A 53 13.14 5.31 -0.11
C GLU A 53 13.42 6.23 -1.31
N ARG A 54 12.73 7.37 -1.36
CA ARG A 54 12.94 8.37 -2.41
C ARG A 54 14.21 9.18 -2.13
N ASN A 55 15.03 9.36 -3.15
CA ASN A 55 16.22 10.19 -3.07
C ASN A 55 15.82 11.68 -2.96
N PRO A 56 16.16 12.36 -1.85
CA PRO A 56 15.80 13.75 -1.60
C PRO A 56 16.43 14.74 -2.60
N ARG A 57 17.48 14.35 -3.31
CA ARG A 57 18.13 15.17 -4.35
C ARG A 57 17.36 15.21 -5.66
N THR A 58 16.45 14.27 -5.87
CA THR A 58 15.67 14.12 -7.12
C THR A 58 14.19 14.50 -6.94
N THR A 59 13.78 14.89 -5.74
CA THR A 59 12.43 15.30 -5.34
C THR A 59 11.99 16.67 -5.90
N GLY A 60 12.43 17.05 -7.09
CA GLY A 60 11.81 18.14 -7.87
C GLY A 60 10.39 17.79 -8.36
N TYR A 61 9.92 16.56 -8.15
CA TYR A 61 8.61 16.10 -8.62
C TYR A 61 7.42 16.79 -7.95
N LYS A 62 7.52 17.30 -6.71
CA LYS A 62 6.36 17.98 -6.09
C LYS A 62 6.05 19.31 -6.77
N SER A 63 7.06 20.08 -7.16
CA SER A 63 6.86 21.32 -7.91
C SER A 63 6.58 21.07 -9.40
N ALA A 64 7.21 20.05 -10.00
CA ALA A 64 6.97 19.71 -11.41
C ALA A 64 5.60 19.05 -11.65
N ALA A 65 5.12 18.20 -10.73
CA ALA A 65 3.79 17.61 -10.83
C ALA A 65 2.69 18.64 -10.54
N ALA A 66 2.89 19.53 -9.56
CA ALA A 66 1.97 20.64 -9.32
C ALA A 66 1.93 21.61 -10.52
N ALA A 67 3.07 21.89 -11.15
CA ALA A 67 3.14 22.69 -12.37
C ALA A 67 2.51 21.98 -13.58
N ALA A 68 2.66 20.65 -13.70
CA ALA A 68 2.03 19.86 -14.77
C ALA A 68 0.51 19.74 -14.58
N ILE A 69 0.04 19.62 -13.34
CA ILE A 69 -1.39 19.64 -12.99
C ILE A 69 -1.96 21.03 -13.30
N ALA A 70 -1.31 22.11 -12.84
CA ALA A 70 -1.74 23.47 -13.14
C ALA A 70 -1.69 23.80 -14.65
N ALA A 71 -0.73 23.23 -15.39
CA ALA A 71 -0.65 23.39 -16.84
C ALA A 71 -1.72 22.56 -17.58
N ALA A 72 -2.10 21.39 -17.07
CA ALA A 72 -3.20 20.58 -17.60
C ALA A 72 -4.57 21.19 -17.28
N GLU A 73 -4.74 21.77 -16.09
CA GLU A 73 -5.94 22.53 -15.71
C GLU A 73 -6.08 23.84 -16.51
N ALA A 74 -4.96 24.51 -16.83
CA ALA A 74 -4.98 25.69 -17.70
C ALA A 74 -5.15 25.34 -19.19
N ALA A 75 -4.89 24.09 -19.57
CA ALA A 75 -5.04 23.57 -20.92
C ALA A 75 -6.22 22.61 -20.98
N GLU A 76 -7.43 23.06 -20.57
CA GLU A 76 -8.71 22.44 -20.89
C GLU A 76 -8.88 22.32 -22.42
N LEU A 77 -8.16 21.38 -23.00
CA LEU A 77 -8.49 20.76 -24.27
C LEU A 77 -9.33 19.55 -23.87
N GLU A 78 -10.61 19.61 -24.21
CA GLU A 78 -11.51 18.46 -24.22
C GLU A 78 -10.89 17.38 -25.14
N VAL A 79 -9.96 16.59 -24.61
CA VAL A 79 -9.54 15.34 -25.25
C VAL A 79 -10.65 14.34 -24.96
N THR A 80 -11.66 14.35 -25.83
CA THR A 80 -12.66 13.29 -25.89
C THR A 80 -11.95 11.98 -26.21
N ILE A 81 -12.31 10.92 -25.49
CA ILE A 81 -11.70 9.58 -25.56
C ILE A 81 -11.72 9.00 -26.99
N ASP A 82 -12.58 9.53 -27.86
CA ASP A 82 -12.74 9.14 -29.26
C ASP A 82 -11.52 9.42 -30.16
N ASP A 83 -10.61 10.35 -29.79
CA ASP A 83 -9.43 10.67 -30.58
C ASP A 83 -8.19 9.83 -30.22
N LEU A 84 -8.31 8.89 -29.27
CA LEU A 84 -7.20 8.03 -28.86
C LEU A 84 -7.12 6.78 -29.76
N GLU A 85 -6.50 6.90 -30.93
CA GLU A 85 -6.19 5.74 -31.78
C GLU A 85 -5.11 4.87 -31.12
N LEU A 86 -5.54 3.75 -30.52
CA LEU A 86 -4.63 2.75 -29.98
C LEU A 86 -3.82 2.10 -31.11
N PRO A 87 -2.50 1.95 -30.97
CA PRO A 87 -1.70 1.27 -31.97
C PRO A 87 -2.17 -0.19 -32.11
N PRO A 88 -2.14 -0.76 -33.32
CA PRO A 88 -2.54 -2.14 -33.54
C PRO A 88 -1.69 -3.07 -32.65
N PRO A 89 -2.29 -4.12 -32.07
CA PRO A 89 -1.61 -5.03 -31.16
C PRO A 89 -0.39 -5.63 -31.88
N GLN A 90 0.78 -5.26 -31.39
CA GLN A 90 2.05 -5.61 -32.01
C GLN A 90 2.32 -7.12 -31.86
N PRO A 91 3.05 -7.76 -32.79
CA PRO A 91 3.22 -9.22 -32.86
C PRO A 91 3.99 -9.83 -31.67
N TRP A 92 4.72 -9.04 -30.89
CA TRP A 92 5.38 -9.51 -29.65
C TRP A 92 4.39 -9.80 -28.51
N LEU A 93 3.12 -9.39 -28.66
CA LEU A 93 2.01 -9.76 -27.79
C LEU A 93 1.23 -11.00 -28.28
N SER A 94 1.67 -11.62 -29.38
CA SER A 94 1.08 -12.89 -29.82
C SER A 94 1.28 -13.97 -28.75
N GLY A 95 0.18 -14.55 -28.28
CA GLY A 95 0.18 -15.55 -27.21
C GLY A 95 -0.19 -15.03 -25.82
N TRP A 96 -0.38 -13.71 -25.66
CA TRP A 96 -0.90 -13.14 -24.42
C TRP A 96 -2.40 -12.92 -24.59
N SER A 97 -3.21 -13.73 -23.90
CA SER A 97 -4.64 -13.48 -23.80
C SER A 97 -4.84 -12.24 -22.92
N PHE A 98 -5.15 -11.12 -23.54
CA PHE A 98 -5.63 -9.96 -22.81
C PHE A 98 -6.98 -10.33 -22.17
N TRP A 99 -7.08 -10.08 -20.87
CA TRP A 99 -8.38 -9.99 -20.22
C TRP A 99 -9.06 -8.78 -20.86
N ASP A 100 -10.08 -9.03 -21.67
CA ASP A 100 -11.00 -7.97 -22.06
C ASP A 100 -11.50 -7.28 -20.79
N GLY A 101 -11.67 -5.96 -20.84
CA GLY A 101 -11.99 -5.15 -19.67
C GLY A 101 -13.20 -5.65 -18.87
N GLU A 102 -14.11 -6.38 -19.53
CA GLU A 102 -15.26 -7.05 -18.91
C GLU A 102 -14.83 -8.16 -17.94
N ARG A 103 -13.97 -9.11 -18.34
CA ARG A 103 -13.53 -10.20 -17.46
C ARG A 103 -12.62 -9.73 -16.32
N GLY A 104 -11.85 -8.67 -16.54
CA GLY A 104 -11.00 -8.07 -15.50
C GLY A 104 -11.84 -7.37 -14.42
N ALA A 105 -12.86 -6.62 -14.81
CA ALA A 105 -13.79 -5.97 -13.89
C ALA A 105 -14.60 -6.98 -13.07
N ASP A 106 -15.08 -8.05 -13.71
CA ASP A 106 -15.84 -9.11 -13.05
C ASP A 106 -15.03 -9.84 -11.97
N ALA A 107 -13.74 -10.13 -12.24
CA ALA A 107 -12.86 -10.76 -11.26
C ALA A 107 -12.60 -9.86 -10.04
N ILE A 108 -12.48 -8.54 -10.25
CA ILE A 108 -12.33 -7.57 -9.15
C ILE A 108 -13.62 -7.47 -8.35
N LEU A 109 -14.78 -7.40 -9.01
CA LEU A 109 -16.09 -7.37 -8.35
C LEU A 109 -16.35 -8.63 -7.53
N GLU A 110 -15.98 -9.81 -8.03
CA GLU A 110 -16.12 -11.08 -7.31
C GLU A 110 -15.22 -11.13 -6.06
N ALA A 111 -13.96 -10.67 -6.18
CA ALA A 111 -13.03 -10.61 -5.06
C ALA A 111 -13.49 -9.63 -3.97
N VAL A 112 -13.99 -8.46 -4.36
CA VAL A 112 -14.53 -7.45 -3.43
C VAL A 112 -15.81 -7.97 -2.76
N SER A 113 -16.72 -8.58 -3.52
CA SER A 113 -17.96 -9.17 -2.99
C SER A 113 -17.70 -10.27 -1.97
N SER A 114 -16.71 -11.13 -2.23
CA SER A 114 -16.30 -12.20 -1.31
C SER A 114 -15.72 -11.64 -0.01
N ARG A 115 -14.91 -10.57 -0.10
CA ARG A 115 -14.40 -9.86 1.08
C ARG A 115 -15.52 -9.20 1.90
N LEU A 116 -16.51 -8.60 1.25
CA LEU A 116 -17.65 -7.96 1.90
C LEU A 116 -18.46 -8.96 2.73
N LYS A 117 -18.79 -10.12 2.15
CA LYS A 117 -19.49 -11.22 2.84
C LYS A 117 -18.73 -11.70 4.08
N GLY A 118 -17.40 -11.78 3.99
CA GLY A 118 -16.54 -12.15 5.12
C GLY A 118 -16.58 -11.12 6.27
N VAL A 119 -16.73 -9.84 5.96
CA VAL A 119 -16.88 -8.76 6.96
C VAL A 119 -18.25 -8.81 7.61
N GLU A 120 -19.32 -9.01 6.83
CA GLU A 120 -20.69 -9.13 7.35
C GLU A 120 -20.84 -10.29 8.36
N LEU A 121 -20.27 -11.46 8.05
CA LEU A 121 -20.27 -12.60 8.96
C LEU A 121 -19.55 -12.29 10.29
N LYS A 122 -18.45 -11.53 10.25
CA LYS A 122 -17.72 -11.11 11.46
C LYS A 122 -18.55 -10.13 12.29
N ILE A 123 -19.26 -9.20 11.64
CA ILE A 123 -20.14 -8.25 12.32
C ILE A 123 -21.29 -9.00 13.02
N GLU A 124 -21.91 -9.97 12.35
CA GLU A 124 -22.97 -10.80 12.97
C GLU A 124 -22.44 -11.63 14.15
N HIS A 125 -21.26 -12.22 14.00
CA HIS A 125 -20.61 -12.93 15.11
C HIS A 125 -20.39 -12.01 16.32
N CYS A 126 -19.87 -10.79 16.10
CA CYS A 126 -19.72 -9.80 17.16
C CYS A 126 -21.05 -9.41 17.80
N ARG A 127 -22.13 -9.25 17.01
CA ARG A 127 -23.48 -8.96 17.54
C ARG A 127 -23.99 -10.09 18.43
N LEU A 128 -23.82 -11.34 18.02
CA LEU A 128 -24.21 -12.50 18.81
C LEU A 128 -23.45 -12.58 20.14
N LEU A 129 -22.13 -12.38 20.11
CA LEU A 129 -21.30 -12.33 21.33
C LEU A 129 -21.78 -11.22 22.28
N MET A 130 -22.01 -10.01 21.77
CA MET A 130 -22.52 -8.89 22.57
C MET A 130 -23.89 -9.19 23.17
N SER A 131 -24.77 -9.87 22.43
CA SER A 131 -26.08 -10.30 22.96
C SER A 131 -25.95 -11.33 24.09
N SER A 132 -24.99 -12.25 23.99
CA SER A 132 -24.71 -13.26 25.01
C SER A 132 -24.14 -12.62 26.28
N VAL A 133 -23.18 -11.71 26.13
CA VAL A 133 -22.61 -10.93 27.24
C VAL A 133 -23.71 -10.13 27.95
N ARG A 134 -24.60 -9.46 27.21
CA ARG A 134 -25.73 -8.71 27.80
C ARG A 134 -26.69 -9.63 28.58
N LYS A 135 -26.99 -10.83 28.06
CA LYS A 135 -27.84 -11.81 28.75
C LYS A 135 -27.21 -12.32 30.05
N GLU A 136 -25.91 -12.59 30.06
CA GLU A 136 -25.21 -12.99 31.28
C GLU A 136 -25.11 -11.82 32.28
N GLN A 137 -24.90 -10.58 31.81
CA GLN A 137 -24.96 -9.40 32.68
C GLN A 137 -26.32 -9.22 33.35
N THR A 138 -27.44 -9.35 32.61
CA THR A 138 -28.78 -9.22 33.20
C THR A 138 -29.10 -10.36 34.17
N LYS A 139 -28.63 -11.58 33.89
CA LYS A 139 -28.76 -12.76 34.76
C LYS A 139 -27.92 -12.66 36.04
N CYS A 140 -26.70 -12.12 35.97
CA CYS A 140 -25.89 -11.81 37.14
C CYS A 140 -26.55 -10.70 37.97
N ARG A 141 -27.08 -9.66 37.32
CA ARG A 141 -27.73 -8.52 37.99
C ARG A 141 -29.03 -8.90 38.69
N SER A 142 -29.80 -9.85 38.13
CA SER A 142 -31.01 -10.38 38.78
C SER A 142 -30.68 -11.31 39.95
N LYS A 143 -29.57 -12.06 39.90
CA LYS A 143 -29.07 -12.87 41.03
C LYS A 143 -28.49 -12.03 42.17
N SER A 144 -27.86 -10.88 41.87
CA SER A 144 -27.41 -9.93 42.90
C SER A 144 -28.54 -9.12 43.53
N GLY A 145 -29.74 -9.10 42.93
CA GLY A 145 -30.91 -8.40 43.46
C GLY A 145 -31.55 -9.06 44.69
N THR A 146 -31.17 -10.31 45.02
CA THR A 146 -31.61 -11.01 46.23
C THR A 146 -30.50 -11.24 47.25
N ALA A 147 -29.31 -10.69 47.02
CA ALA A 147 -28.23 -10.71 48.00
C ALA A 147 -28.12 -9.32 48.64
N SER A 148 -28.91 -9.09 49.69
CA SER A 148 -28.66 -8.02 50.66
C SER A 148 -27.37 -8.36 51.40
N TRP A 149 -26.25 -7.79 50.94
CA TRP A 149 -25.01 -7.82 51.71
C TRP A 149 -25.09 -6.68 52.71
N ALA A 150 -25.74 -6.94 53.84
CA ALA A 150 -25.64 -6.08 55.00
C ALA A 150 -24.18 -6.13 55.50
N VAL A 151 -23.37 -5.16 55.07
CA VAL A 151 -22.07 -4.91 55.68
C VAL A 151 -22.34 -4.16 56.98
N THR A 152 -22.49 -4.89 58.08
CA THR A 152 -22.44 -4.31 59.42
C THR A 152 -20.98 -4.06 59.78
N SER A 153 -20.53 -2.84 59.54
CA SER A 153 -19.29 -2.32 60.13
C SER A 153 -19.40 -2.37 61.65
N HIS A 154 -18.73 -3.34 62.28
CA HIS A 154 -18.51 -3.36 63.72
C HIS A 154 -17.31 -2.45 64.04
N SER A 155 -17.60 -1.37 64.74
CA SER A 155 -16.60 -0.60 65.48
C SER A 155 -16.19 -1.38 66.72
N GLY A 156 -14.89 -1.56 66.93
CA GLY A 156 -14.27 -2.13 68.11
C GLY A 156 -12.77 -1.92 68.07
#